data_AF-A0A553L0B3-F1
#
_entry.id   AF-A0A553L0B3-F1
#
_cell.length_a   1.000
_cell.length_b   1.000
_cell.length_c   1.000
_cell.angle_alpha   90.00
_cell.angle_beta   90.00
_cell.angle_gamma   90.00
#
_symmetry.space_group_name_H-M   'P 1'
#
loop_
_entity.id
_entity.type
_entity.pdbx_description
1 polymer ?
#
loop_
_entity_poly.entity_id
_entity_poly.type
_entity_poly.pdbx_seq_one_letter_code
_entity_poly.pdbx_strand_id
1 'polypeptide(L)'
;MNRRIQQLDQTQPWAQLSCLFGESLMTPSAFKYFTKHTGIRKEMGLTTLAIVIKNSDITSTIKMQLTKAYSEIGIQHEFFEEIEQAIEWLQKQGINLYQPSIEDFFNKFCFTHHEH
;
A
#
# COMPACT_ATOMS: atom_id res chain seq x y z
N MET A 1 -1.23 -10.46 -16.10
CA MET A 1 -1.59 -10.98 -14.75
C MET A 1 -0.28 -11.14 -13.97
N ASN A 2 -0.03 -10.31 -12.96
CA ASN A 2 1.28 -10.19 -12.29
C ASN A 2 1.63 -11.45 -11.48
N ARG A 3 2.66 -12.19 -11.91
CA ARG A 3 3.12 -13.50 -11.37
C ARG A 3 3.62 -13.50 -9.92
N ARG A 4 3.84 -12.35 -9.28
CA ARG A 4 4.53 -12.27 -7.97
C ARG A 4 3.67 -12.57 -6.75
N ILE A 5 2.34 -12.39 -6.81
CA ILE A 5 1.47 -12.57 -5.64
C ILE A 5 1.24 -14.07 -5.35
N GLN A 6 1.29 -14.94 -6.37
CA GLN A 6 1.08 -16.39 -6.21
C GLN A 6 2.23 -17.13 -5.50
N GLN A 7 3.37 -16.45 -5.29
CA GLN A 7 4.56 -17.01 -4.65
C GLN A 7 4.68 -16.63 -3.17
N LEU A 8 3.70 -15.91 -2.62
CA LEU A 8 3.68 -15.62 -1.19
C LEU A 8 3.39 -16.92 -0.44
N ASP A 9 4.21 -17.20 0.56
CA ASP A 9 3.94 -18.26 1.52
C ASP A 9 2.64 -17.93 2.25
N GLN A 10 1.56 -18.62 1.88
CA GLN A 10 0.21 -18.39 2.41
C GLN A 10 0.09 -18.76 3.90
N THR A 11 1.13 -19.35 4.49
CA THR A 11 1.15 -19.72 5.90
C THR A 11 1.61 -18.59 6.82
N GLN A 12 2.18 -17.50 6.28
CA GLN A 12 2.70 -16.39 7.07
C GLN A 12 1.93 -15.09 6.80
N PRO A 13 1.58 -14.34 7.86
CA PRO A 13 0.95 -13.04 7.70
C PRO A 13 1.90 -12.10 6.97
N TRP A 14 1.38 -11.37 5.98
CA TRP A 14 2.16 -10.39 5.22
C TRP A 14 1.44 -9.06 5.15
N ALA A 15 2.20 -8.01 4.84
CA ALA A 15 1.70 -6.65 4.71
C ALA A 15 2.03 -6.06 3.35
N GLN A 16 1.25 -5.05 2.94
CA GLN A 16 1.50 -4.31 1.73
C GLN A 16 1.85 -2.86 2.06
N LEU A 17 3.01 -2.42 1.58
CA LEU A 17 3.39 -1.02 1.54
C LEU A 17 3.13 -0.48 0.12
N SER A 18 2.33 0.56 -0.01
CA SER A 18 1.96 1.18 -1.29
C SER A 18 2.30 2.66 -1.26
N CYS A 19 2.85 3.19 -2.36
CA CYS A 19 3.09 4.62 -2.51
C CYS A 19 2.23 5.16 -3.66
N LEU A 20 1.47 6.22 -3.40
CA LEU A 20 0.61 6.90 -4.35
C LEU A 20 1.16 8.30 -4.58
N PHE A 21 1.35 8.65 -5.86
CA PHE A 21 1.81 9.97 -6.30
C PHE A 21 0.72 10.71 -7.05
N GLY A 22 0.60 12.00 -6.82
CA GLY A 22 -0.26 12.88 -7.62
C GLY A 22 -1.75 12.61 -7.44
N GLU A 23 -2.53 12.95 -8.46
CA GLU A 23 -3.97 12.74 -8.50
C GLU A 23 -4.33 11.29 -8.85
N SER A 24 -3.84 10.33 -8.07
CA SER A 24 -4.14 8.91 -8.26
C SER A 24 -5.58 8.58 -7.86
N LEU A 25 -6.55 9.17 -8.57
CA LEU A 25 -7.97 8.89 -8.44
C LEU A 25 -8.29 7.63 -9.23
N MET A 26 -8.75 6.62 -8.51
CA MET A 26 -9.34 5.46 -9.13
C MET A 26 -10.72 5.81 -9.67
N THR A 27 -10.99 5.41 -10.91
CA THR A 27 -12.36 5.38 -11.40
C THR A 27 -13.21 4.42 -10.55
N PRO A 28 -14.54 4.60 -10.45
CA PRO A 28 -15.38 3.72 -9.64
C PRO A 28 -15.27 2.24 -10.01
N SER A 29 -15.00 1.91 -11.28
CA SER A 29 -14.74 0.55 -11.73
C SER A 29 -13.40 0.02 -11.22
N ALA A 30 -12.31 0.79 -11.36
CA ALA A 30 -11.01 0.44 -10.83
C ALA A 30 -11.06 0.21 -9.31
N PHE A 31 -11.81 1.04 -8.60
CA PHE A 31 -12.04 0.90 -7.16
C PHE A 31 -12.71 -0.43 -6.79
N LYS A 32 -13.77 -0.85 -7.50
CA LYS A 32 -14.42 -2.15 -7.26
C LYS A 32 -13.46 -3.32 -7.48
N TYR A 33 -12.65 -3.27 -8.52
CA TYR A 33 -11.63 -4.29 -8.77
C TYR A 33 -10.59 -4.30 -7.65
N PHE A 34 -10.15 -3.12 -7.21
CA PHE A 34 -9.18 -2.97 -6.14
C PHE A 34 -9.70 -3.58 -4.83
N THR A 35 -10.91 -3.22 -4.39
CA THR A 35 -11.53 -3.81 -3.19
C THR A 35 -11.64 -5.33 -3.30
N LYS A 36 -12.10 -5.85 -4.44
CA LYS A 36 -12.19 -7.29 -4.68
C LYS A 36 -10.83 -7.98 -4.57
N HIS A 37 -9.80 -7.42 -5.20
CA HIS A 37 -8.45 -7.98 -5.13
C HIS A 37 -7.83 -7.89 -3.74
N THR A 38 -8.11 -6.84 -2.98
CA THR A 38 -7.66 -6.73 -1.59
C THR A 38 -8.35 -7.77 -0.71
N GLY A 39 -9.63 -8.07 -0.95
CA GLY A 39 -10.32 -9.19 -0.30
C GLY A 39 -9.65 -10.54 -0.57
N ILE A 40 -9.32 -10.84 -1.84
CA ILE A 40 -8.58 -12.05 -2.21
C ILE A 40 -7.22 -12.10 -1.52
N ARG A 41 -6.51 -10.97 -1.44
CA ARG A 41 -5.22 -10.89 -0.73
C ARG A 41 -5.35 -11.14 0.77
N LYS A 42 -6.44 -10.68 1.39
CA LYS A 42 -6.76 -10.95 2.80
C LYS A 42 -6.96 -12.44 3.05
N GLU A 43 -7.69 -13.13 2.18
CA GLU A 43 -7.82 -14.60 2.23
C GLU A 43 -6.48 -15.33 2.08
N MET A 44 -5.51 -14.69 1.42
CA MET A 44 -4.13 -15.19 1.24
C MET A 44 -3.15 -14.70 2.32
N GLY A 45 -3.63 -14.18 3.46
CA GLY A 45 -2.78 -13.81 4.61
C GLY A 45 -2.36 -12.34 4.68
N LEU A 46 -2.94 -11.45 3.87
CA LEU A 46 -2.71 -10.00 4.03
C LEU A 46 -3.39 -9.50 5.32
N THR A 47 -2.60 -8.99 6.25
CA THR A 47 -3.10 -8.51 7.55
C THR A 47 -3.23 -7.00 7.63
N THR A 48 -2.34 -6.27 6.95
CA THR A 48 -2.27 -4.82 7.11
C THR A 48 -1.75 -4.11 5.86
N LEU A 49 -2.17 -2.84 5.70
CA LEU A 49 -1.87 -1.98 4.56
C LEU A 49 -1.27 -0.66 5.03
N ALA A 50 -0.06 -0.34 4.57
CA ALA A 50 0.53 0.98 4.77
C ALA A 50 0.53 1.75 3.44
N ILE A 51 -0.06 2.95 3.43
CA ILE A 51 -0.24 3.75 2.23
C ILE A 51 0.48 5.08 2.38
N VAL A 52 1.56 5.27 1.64
CA VAL A 52 2.29 6.54 1.54
C VAL A 52 1.65 7.37 0.43
N ILE A 53 1.23 8.61 0.71
CA ILE A 53 0.67 9.52 -0.29
C ILE A 53 1.59 10.72 -0.41
N LYS A 54 2.13 10.95 -1.61
CA LYS A 54 3.04 12.07 -1.90
C LYS A 54 2.48 12.98 -2.99
N ASN A 55 2.74 14.29 -2.83
CA ASN A 55 2.49 15.33 -3.83
C ASN A 55 1.07 15.29 -4.42
N SER A 56 0.04 15.34 -3.57
CA SER A 56 -1.35 15.23 -4.02
C SER A 56 -2.24 16.28 -3.35
N ASP A 57 -2.77 17.21 -4.15
CA ASP A 57 -3.73 18.23 -3.70
C ASP A 57 -5.10 17.64 -3.31
N ILE A 58 -5.31 16.36 -3.62
CA ILE A 58 -6.54 15.62 -3.38
C ILE A 58 -6.36 14.49 -2.35
N THR A 59 -5.32 14.58 -1.51
CA THR A 59 -4.98 13.57 -0.49
C THR A 59 -6.20 13.16 0.35
N SER A 60 -7.02 14.12 0.78
CA SER A 60 -8.24 13.84 1.56
C SER A 60 -9.25 12.95 0.83
N THR A 61 -9.43 13.17 -0.48
CA THR A 61 -10.32 12.37 -1.32
C THR A 61 -9.78 10.95 -1.49
N ILE A 62 -8.47 10.81 -1.72
CA ILE A 62 -7.80 9.50 -1.82
C ILE A 62 -7.96 8.72 -0.52
N LYS A 63 -7.66 9.34 0.63
CA LYS A 63 -7.83 8.74 1.96
C LYS A 63 -9.27 8.27 2.17
N MET A 64 -10.26 9.14 1.92
CA MET A 64 -11.68 8.81 2.07
C MET A 64 -12.10 7.61 1.21
N GLN A 65 -11.70 7.57 -0.06
CA GLN A 65 -12.01 6.44 -0.94
C GLN A 65 -11.37 5.16 -0.42
N LEU A 66 -10.07 5.18 -0.12
CA LEU A 66 -9.34 4.00 0.33
C LEU A 66 -9.84 3.48 1.68
N THR A 67 -10.10 4.36 2.64
CA THR A 67 -10.69 3.99 3.93
C THR A 67 -12.01 3.27 3.74
N LYS A 68 -12.89 3.77 2.87
CA LYS A 68 -14.16 3.09 2.57
C LYS A 68 -13.94 1.66 2.06
N ALA A 69 -13.02 1.47 1.10
CA ALA A 69 -12.72 0.13 0.57
C ALA A 69 -12.15 -0.80 1.64
N TYR A 70 -11.18 -0.33 2.41
CA TYR A 70 -10.46 -1.15 3.38
C TYR A 70 -11.30 -1.48 4.62
N SER A 71 -12.15 -0.55 5.04
CA SER A 71 -13.11 -0.79 6.12
C SER A 71 -14.20 -1.79 5.71
N GLU A 72 -14.69 -1.74 4.46
CA GLU A 72 -15.68 -2.72 3.96
C GLU A 72 -15.17 -4.17 4.01
N ILE A 73 -13.86 -4.38 3.82
CA ILE A 73 -13.22 -5.69 3.89
C ILE A 73 -12.62 -6.00 5.28
N GLY A 74 -12.69 -5.05 6.22
CA GLY A 74 -12.18 -5.18 7.58
C GLY A 74 -10.67 -5.44 7.63
N ILE A 75 -9.87 -4.66 6.91
CA ILE A 75 -8.42 -4.73 6.96
C ILE A 75 -7.83 -3.50 7.64
N GLN A 76 -6.83 -3.70 8.50
CA GLN A 76 -6.13 -2.62 9.15
C GLN A 76 -5.33 -1.86 8.10
N HIS A 77 -5.44 -0.54 8.12
CA HIS A 77 -4.72 0.31 7.19
C HIS A 77 -4.35 1.63 7.86
N GLU A 78 -3.25 2.23 7.41
CA GLU A 78 -2.82 3.55 7.85
C GLU A 78 -2.17 4.34 6.72
N PHE A 79 -2.29 5.67 6.78
CA PHE A 79 -1.73 6.57 5.79
C PHE A 79 -0.53 7.34 6.32
N PHE A 80 0.48 7.49 5.47
CA PHE A 80 1.73 8.16 5.80
C PHE A 80 2.10 9.17 4.71
N GLU A 81 2.90 10.15 5.10
CA GLU A 81 3.52 11.09 4.16
C GLU A 81 4.92 10.59 3.76
N GLU A 82 5.61 9.90 4.68
CA GLU A 82 6.95 9.36 4.45
C GLU A 82 7.01 7.84 4.54
N ILE A 83 7.94 7.26 3.80
CA ILE A 83 8.10 5.81 3.66
C ILE A 83 8.65 5.22 4.95
N GLU A 84 9.55 5.94 5.60
CA GLU A 84 10.18 5.62 6.87
C GLU A 84 9.10 5.42 7.95
N GLN A 85 8.13 6.33 8.03
CA GLN A 85 7.01 6.23 8.98
C GLN A 85 6.15 4.98 8.72
N ALA A 86 5.94 4.65 7.45
CA ALA A 86 5.18 3.47 7.06
C ALA A 86 5.91 2.16 7.41
N ILE A 87 7.24 2.12 7.22
CA ILE A 87 8.09 0.98 7.60
C ILE A 87 8.07 0.78 9.11
N GLU A 88 8.27 1.85 9.89
CA GLU A 88 8.23 1.78 11.36
C GLU A 88 6.88 1.25 11.87
N TRP A 89 5.78 1.71 11.28
CA TRP A 89 4.46 1.25 11.66
C TRP A 89 4.26 -0.25 11.36
N LEU A 90 4.70 -0.71 10.18
CA LEU A 90 4.62 -2.13 9.81
C LEU A 90 5.48 -3.02 10.72
N GLN A 91 6.68 -2.56 11.10
CA GLN A 91 7.52 -3.27 12.08
C GLN A 91 6.82 -3.38 13.44
N LYS A 92 6.13 -2.31 13.89
CA LYS A 92 5.32 -2.35 15.12
C LYS A 92 4.13 -3.32 15.04
N GLN A 93 3.63 -3.63 13.84
CA GLN A 93 2.63 -4.68 13.63
C GLN A 93 3.23 -6.11 13.60
N GLY A 94 4.54 -6.26 13.87
CA GLY A 94 5.21 -7.55 13.88
C GLY A 94 5.58 -8.08 12.49
N ILE A 95 5.53 -7.22 11.46
CA ILE A 95 5.94 -7.60 10.10
C ILE A 95 7.46 -7.52 9.99
N ASN A 96 8.09 -8.63 9.58
CA ASN A 96 9.52 -8.65 9.31
C ASN A 96 9.81 -7.97 7.96
N LEU A 97 10.40 -6.78 8.01
CA LEU A 97 10.75 -5.98 6.86
C LEU A 97 12.26 -5.84 6.73
N TYR A 98 12.79 -6.05 5.53
CA TYR A 98 14.17 -5.72 5.20
C TYR A 98 14.24 -4.30 4.62
N GLN A 99 14.39 -3.32 5.52
CA GLN A 99 14.35 -1.88 5.23
C GLN A 99 15.26 -1.42 4.07
N PRO A 100 16.53 -1.86 3.94
CA PRO A 100 17.39 -1.44 2.83
C PRO A 100 16.83 -1.79 1.44
N SER A 101 16.21 -2.97 1.28
CA SER A 101 15.59 -3.34 0.00
C SER A 101 14.32 -2.54 -0.30
N ILE A 102 13.62 -2.07 0.73
CA ILE A 102 12.41 -1.27 0.58
C ILE A 102 12.82 0.13 0.13
N GLU A 103 13.76 0.76 0.84
CA GLU A 103 14.33 2.05 0.49
C GLU A 103 14.93 2.02 -0.91
N ASP A 104 15.72 1.01 -1.28
CA ASP A 104 16.27 0.88 -2.63
C ASP A 104 15.18 0.77 -3.70
N PHE A 105 14.12 0.00 -3.44
CA PHE A 105 12.99 -0.12 -4.37
C PHE A 105 12.29 1.24 -4.55
N PHE A 106 11.99 1.93 -3.45
CA PHE A 106 11.30 3.22 -3.52
C PHE A 106 12.20 4.34 -4.04
N ASN A 107 13.49 4.37 -3.72
CA ASN A 107 14.46 5.28 -4.34
C ASN A 107 14.52 5.06 -5.85
N LYS A 108 14.48 3.80 -6.31
CA LYS A 108 14.52 3.48 -7.73
C LYS A 108 13.23 3.78 -8.50
N PHE A 109 12.06 3.64 -7.87
CA PHE A 109 10.75 3.68 -8.56
C PHE A 109 9.85 4.82 -8.13
N CYS A 110 10.15 5.49 -7.01
CA CYS A 110 9.33 6.51 -6.40
C CYS A 110 10.07 7.84 -6.24
N PHE A 111 11.37 7.91 -6.56
CA PHE A 111 12.14 9.15 -6.59
C PHE A 111 13.11 9.25 -7.76
N THR A 112 12.68 9.93 -8.81
CA THR A 112 13.56 10.79 -9.61
C THR A 112 12.83 12.08 -9.94
N HIS A 113 12.75 13.00 -8.97
CA HIS A 113 12.81 14.42 -9.34
C HIS A 113 14.29 14.75 -9.50
N HIS A 114 14.82 14.49 -10.70
CA HIS A 114 15.90 15.32 -11.21
C HIS A 114 15.24 16.64 -11.60
N GLU A 115 15.23 17.60 -10.67
CA GLU A 115 15.10 19.00 -11.06
C GLU A 115 16.41 19.42 -11.74
N HIS A 116 16.28 19.83 -12.99
CA HIS A 116 17.27 20.55 -13.77
C HIS A 116 17.23 22.03 -13.40
#